data_AF-A0AAQ4PEI0-F1
#
_entry.id   AF-A0AAQ4PEI0-F1
#
_cell.length_a   1.000
_cell.length_b   1.000
_cell.length_c   1.000
_cell.angle_alpha   90.00
_cell.angle_beta   90.00
_cell.angle_gamma   90.00
#
_symmetry.space_group_name_H-M   'P 1'
#
loop_
_entity.id
_entity.type
_entity.pdbx_description
1 polymer ?
#
loop_
_entity_poly.entity_id
_entity_poly.type
_entity_poly.pdbx_seq_one_letter_code
_entity_poly.pdbx_strand_id
1 'polypeptide(L)'
;LLFVPGRKKLSQNYDPRRHSFSEEELKPQPMIKKARKILVPDGLKDEKYWTRRYKNNEAAKRSRDARRLKENQISVRAAYLERENAALRQEVAEIRKELGRCRNILNKYENRLADQ
;
A
#
# COMPACT_ATOMS: atom_id res chain seq x y z
N LEU A 1 -25.54 21.15 6.51
CA LEU A 1 -25.20 19.76 6.91
C LEU A 1 -26.17 18.83 6.18
N LEU A 2 -25.76 18.09 5.15
CA LEU A 2 -26.61 17.07 4.53
C LEU A 2 -25.92 15.72 4.63
N PHE A 3 -26.48 14.88 5.50
CA PHE A 3 -26.12 13.49 5.71
C PHE A 3 -26.56 12.66 4.50
N VAL A 4 -25.60 12.09 3.77
CA VAL A 4 -25.87 11.13 2.69
C VAL A 4 -25.64 9.73 3.26
N PRO A 5 -26.69 8.90 3.45
CA PRO A 5 -26.52 7.54 3.95
C PRO A 5 -25.90 6.66 2.86
N GLY A 6 -24.86 5.90 3.21
CA GLY A 6 -24.27 4.89 2.32
C GLY A 6 -22.85 5.14 1.79
N ARG A 7 -22.19 6.26 2.12
CA ARG A 7 -20.72 6.34 1.96
C ARG A 7 -20.07 5.55 3.09
N LYS A 8 -19.70 4.29 2.84
CA LYS A 8 -18.73 3.59 3.71
C LYS A 8 -17.48 4.47 3.80
N LYS A 9 -17.29 5.18 4.93
CA LYS A 9 -16.02 5.80 5.32
C LYS A 9 -15.06 4.66 5.65
N LEU A 10 -14.53 3.99 4.63
CA LEU A 10 -13.41 3.05 4.77
C LEU A 10 -12.11 3.87 4.90
N SER A 11 -11.90 4.52 6.05
CA SER A 11 -10.61 5.14 6.36
C SER A 11 -10.26 5.17 7.85
N GLN A 12 -11.09 4.61 8.73
CA GLN A 12 -10.83 4.66 10.19
C GLN A 12 -10.09 3.43 10.72
N ASN A 13 -9.85 2.38 9.91
CA ASN A 13 -9.36 1.09 10.39
C ASN A 13 -8.30 0.43 9.48
N TYR A 14 -7.51 1.22 8.71
CA TYR A 14 -6.42 0.62 7.93
C TYR A 14 -5.26 0.25 8.86
N ASP A 15 -5.09 -1.04 9.11
CA ASP A 15 -3.96 -1.58 9.87
C ASP A 15 -2.91 -2.17 8.91
N PRO A 16 -1.74 -1.52 8.76
CA PRO A 16 -0.68 -1.99 7.87
C PRO A 16 -0.09 -3.35 8.27
N ARG A 17 -0.28 -3.78 9.53
CA ARG A 17 0.20 -5.08 10.02
C ARG A 17 -0.62 -6.23 9.47
N ARG A 18 -1.95 -6.06 9.41
CA ARG A 18 -2.89 -7.14 9.10
C ARG A 18 -3.31 -7.20 7.63
N HIS A 19 -3.16 -6.10 6.89
CA HIS A 19 -3.70 -6.00 5.54
C HIS A 19 -2.68 -6.35 4.47
N SER A 20 -2.79 -7.48 3.77
CA SER A 20 -2.00 -7.77 2.56
C SER A 20 -2.65 -7.29 1.27
N PHE A 21 -1.86 -6.66 0.40
CA PHE A 21 -2.27 -6.43 -0.99
C PHE A 21 -1.94 -7.68 -1.80
N SER A 22 -2.89 -8.13 -2.59
CA SER A 22 -2.65 -9.17 -3.60
C SER A 22 -1.83 -8.62 -4.77
N GLU A 23 -1.16 -9.50 -5.50
CA GLU A 23 -0.41 -9.11 -6.70
C GLU A 23 -1.30 -8.44 -7.76
N GLU A 24 -2.55 -8.92 -7.90
CA GLU A 24 -3.53 -8.32 -8.80
C GLU A 24 -3.91 -6.89 -8.38
N GLU A 25 -3.97 -6.61 -7.08
CA GLU A 25 -4.22 -5.26 -6.60
C GLU A 25 -3.03 -4.31 -6.83
N LEU A 26 -1.81 -4.82 -6.88
CA LEU A 26 -0.63 -3.97 -7.10
C LEU A 26 -0.45 -3.63 -8.58
N LYS A 27 -1.10 -4.36 -9.50
CA LYS A 27 -1.02 -4.06 -10.92
C LYS A 27 -1.64 -2.70 -11.23
N PRO A 28 -1.02 -1.91 -12.12
CA PRO A 28 -1.60 -0.66 -12.59
C PRO A 28 -2.92 -0.96 -13.29
N GLN A 29 -3.90 -0.05 -13.14
CA GLN A 29 -5.16 -0.24 -13.83
C GLN A 29 -4.95 -0.32 -15.35
N PRO A 30 -5.64 -1.24 -16.03
CA PRO A 30 -5.48 -1.44 -17.46
C PRO A 30 -5.75 -0.14 -18.21
N MET A 31 -4.89 0.16 -19.18
CA MET A 31 -5.03 1.37 -19.99
C MET A 31 -6.17 1.19 -20.99
N ILE A 32 -7.36 1.66 -20.61
CA ILE A 32 -8.53 1.66 -21.49
C ILE A 32 -8.38 2.80 -22.49
N LYS A 33 -8.38 2.45 -23.80
CA LYS A 33 -8.39 3.44 -24.87
C LYS A 33 -9.67 4.27 -24.76
N LYS A 34 -9.52 5.57 -24.53
CA LYS A 34 -10.66 6.49 -24.45
C LYS A 34 -11.31 6.59 -25.83
N ALA A 35 -12.64 6.55 -25.86
CA ALA A 35 -13.38 6.90 -27.07
C ALA A 35 -13.02 8.32 -27.54
N ARG A 36 -13.05 8.55 -28.85
CA ARG A 36 -12.80 9.87 -29.43
C ARG A 36 -13.74 10.90 -28.80
N LYS A 37 -13.19 12.02 -28.35
CA LYS A 37 -13.96 13.11 -27.76
C LYS A 37 -14.70 13.85 -28.88
N ILE A 38 -16.01 13.69 -28.94
CA ILE A 38 -16.88 14.50 -29.79
C ILE A 38 -17.19 15.78 -29.01
N LEU A 39 -16.72 16.92 -29.51
CA LEU A 39 -17.05 18.22 -28.95
C LEU A 39 -18.50 18.55 -29.34
N VAL A 40 -19.33 18.87 -28.35
CA VAL A 40 -20.68 19.38 -28.58
C VAL A 40 -20.57 20.90 -28.68
N PRO A 41 -20.94 21.52 -29.82
CA PRO A 41 -20.99 22.98 -29.96
C PRO A 41 -21.85 23.62 -28.87
N ASP A 42 -21.52 24.85 -28.48
CA ASP A 42 -22.16 25.50 -27.33
C ASP A 42 -23.69 25.65 -27.48
N GLY A 43 -24.17 25.99 -28.68
CA GLY A 43 -25.60 26.08 -28.99
C GLY A 43 -26.34 24.75 -29.02
N LEU A 44 -25.63 23.61 -28.93
CA LEU A 44 -26.20 22.26 -28.94
C LEU A 44 -26.04 21.53 -27.60
N LYS A 45 -25.60 22.22 -26.54
CA LYS A 45 -25.51 21.66 -25.19
C LYS A 45 -26.88 21.64 -24.52
N ASP A 46 -27.60 20.54 -24.72
CA ASP A 46 -28.90 20.28 -24.11
C ASP A 46 -28.80 19.75 -22.66
N GLU A 47 -29.93 19.60 -21.99
CA GLU A 47 -30.02 19.02 -20.64
C GLU A 47 -29.41 17.61 -20.56
N LYS A 48 -29.54 16.82 -21.63
CA LYS A 48 -28.94 15.47 -21.70
C LYS A 48 -27.42 15.54 -21.71
N TYR A 49 -26.82 16.52 -22.38
CA TYR A 49 -25.39 16.80 -22.33
C TYR A 49 -24.95 17.15 -20.91
N TRP A 50 -25.61 18.11 -20.25
CA TRP A 50 -25.25 18.54 -18.90
C TRP A 50 -25.36 17.42 -17.86
N THR A 51 -26.44 16.63 -17.94
CA THR A 51 -26.62 15.44 -17.09
C THR A 51 -25.47 14.44 -17.27
N ARG A 52 -25.06 14.15 -18.52
CA ARG A 52 -23.91 13.26 -18.80
C ARG A 52 -22.60 13.86 -18.26
N ARG A 53 -22.39 15.16 -18.45
CA ARG A 53 -21.19 15.89 -18.01
C ARG A 53 -21.04 15.84 -16.49
N TYR A 54 -22.12 16.08 -15.76
CA TYR A 54 -22.19 16.01 -14.30
C TYR A 54 -21.86 14.60 -13.80
N LYS A 55 -22.54 13.57 -14.34
CA LYS A 55 -22.28 12.16 -13.99
C LYS A 55 -20.82 11.76 -14.22
N ASN A 56 -20.22 12.19 -15.33
CA ASN A 56 -18.81 11.91 -15.63
C ASN A 56 -17.84 12.60 -14.65
N ASN A 57 -18.11 13.85 -14.26
CA ASN A 57 -17.32 14.55 -13.24
C ASN A 57 -17.33 13.82 -11.90
N GLU A 58 -18.52 13.41 -11.46
CA GLU A 58 -18.68 12.66 -10.20
C GLU A 58 -17.98 11.31 -10.26
N ALA A 59 -18.10 10.58 -11.38
CA ALA A 59 -17.38 9.32 -11.59
C ALA A 59 -15.85 9.51 -11.58
N ALA A 60 -15.35 10.57 -12.24
CA ALA A 60 -13.93 10.89 -12.28
C ALA A 60 -13.41 11.26 -10.89
N LYS A 61 -14.16 12.04 -10.10
CA LYS A 61 -13.82 12.35 -8.71
C LYS A 61 -13.73 11.08 -7.87
N ARG A 62 -14.76 10.23 -7.92
CA ARG A 62 -14.78 8.95 -7.18
C ARG A 62 -13.61 8.04 -7.55
N SER A 63 -13.29 7.94 -8.85
CA SER A 63 -12.15 7.16 -9.34
C SER A 63 -10.81 7.68 -8.81
N ARG A 64 -10.61 9.01 -8.83
CA ARG A 64 -9.40 9.64 -8.27
C ARG A 64 -9.29 9.41 -6.76
N ASP A 65 -10.39 9.59 -6.02
CA ASP A 65 -10.40 9.41 -4.57
C ASP A 65 -10.12 7.95 -4.19
N ALA A 66 -10.68 6.99 -4.92
CA ALA A 66 -10.40 5.56 -4.72
C ALA A 66 -8.95 5.19 -5.01
N ARG A 67 -8.37 5.72 -6.11
CA ARG A 67 -6.96 5.52 -6.43
C ARG A 67 -6.05 6.07 -5.34
N ARG A 68 -6.28 7.33 -4.93
CA ARG A 68 -5.49 7.97 -3.87
C ARG A 68 -5.56 7.21 -2.56
N LEU A 69 -6.75 6.72 -2.17
CA LEU A 69 -6.90 5.93 -0.95
C LEU A 69 -6.03 4.66 -1.01
N LYS A 70 -6.08 3.93 -2.13
CA LYS A 70 -5.28 2.72 -2.33
C LYS A 70 -3.78 3.01 -2.31
N GLU A 71 -3.34 4.05 -3.02
CA GLU A 71 -1.94 4.49 -3.02
C GLU A 71 -1.45 4.82 -1.61
N ASN A 72 -2.23 5.61 -0.86
CA ASN A 72 -1.90 5.95 0.53
C ASN A 72 -1.79 4.72 1.43
N GLN A 73 -2.70 3.75 1.29
CA GLN A 73 -2.64 2.50 2.05
C GLN A 73 -1.36 1.70 1.72
N ILE A 74 -1.02 1.58 0.43
CA ILE A 74 0.22 0.94 -0.01
C ILE A 74 1.44 1.64 0.59
N SER A 75 1.51 2.98 0.53
CA SER A 75 2.61 3.76 1.10
C SER A 75 2.75 3.56 2.61
N VAL A 76 1.65 3.62 3.36
CA VAL A 76 1.67 3.40 4.82
C VAL A 76 2.19 2.00 5.16
N ARG A 77 1.78 0.98 4.40
CA ARG A 77 2.24 -0.38 4.63
C ARG A 77 3.68 -0.62 4.21
N ALA A 78 4.14 -0.05 3.10
CA ALA A 78 5.53 -0.12 2.69
C ALA A 78 6.44 0.44 3.79
N ALA A 79 6.13 1.63 4.30
CA ALA A 79 6.88 2.25 5.40
C ALA A 79 6.87 1.40 6.68
N TYR A 80 5.74 0.77 7.01
CA TYR A 80 5.67 -0.16 8.15
C TYR A 80 6.58 -1.36 7.97
N LEU A 81 6.51 -2.04 6.82
CA LEU A 81 7.31 -3.22 6.52
C LEU A 81 8.81 -2.90 6.42
N GLU A 82 9.18 -1.73 5.89
CA GLU A 82 10.57 -1.27 5.85
C GLU A 82 11.15 -1.13 7.27
N ARG A 83 10.40 -0.51 8.19
CA ARG A 83 10.80 -0.37 9.59
C ARG A 83 10.91 -1.72 10.29
N GLU A 84 9.91 -2.59 10.13
CA GLU A 84 9.89 -3.92 10.74
C GLU A 84 11.02 -4.80 10.21
N ASN A 85 11.28 -4.77 8.89
CA ASN A 85 12.38 -5.50 8.28
C ASN A 85 13.75 -5.01 8.79
N ALA A 86 13.93 -3.70 8.95
CA ALA A 86 15.16 -3.14 9.52
C ALA A 86 15.37 -3.60 10.97
N ALA A 87 14.32 -3.59 11.81
CA ALA A 87 14.39 -4.07 13.18
C ALA A 87 14.75 -5.56 13.24
N LEU A 88 14.07 -6.40 12.45
CA LEU A 88 14.36 -7.85 12.39
C LEU A 88 15.79 -8.13 11.90
N ARG A 89 16.30 -7.37 10.92
CA ARG A 89 17.69 -7.49 10.47
C ARG A 89 18.68 -7.16 11.58
N GLN A 90 18.38 -6.14 12.38
CA GLN A 90 19.21 -5.78 13.52
C GLN A 90 19.19 -6.87 14.61
N GLU A 91 18.02 -7.40 14.95
CA GLU A 91 17.89 -8.51 15.91
C GLU A 91 18.67 -9.76 15.45
N VAL A 92 18.53 -10.14 14.18
CA VAL A 92 19.29 -11.26 13.59
C VAL A 92 20.80 -11.01 13.66
N ALA A 93 21.25 -9.77 13.44
CA ALA A 93 22.66 -9.43 13.52
C ALA A 93 23.22 -9.57 14.94
N GLU A 94 22.50 -9.09 15.95
CA GLU A 94 22.92 -9.22 17.35
C GLU A 94 22.91 -10.69 17.82
N ILE A 95 21.88 -11.47 17.47
CA ILE A 95 21.83 -12.91 17.79
C ILE A 95 23.02 -13.65 17.15
N ARG A 96 23.34 -13.38 15.88
CA ARG A 96 24.48 -14.00 15.20
C ARG A 96 25.81 -13.66 15.87
N LYS A 97 25.96 -12.42 16.35
CA LYS A 97 27.14 -11.95 17.08
C LYS A 97 27.27 -12.63 18.44
N GLU A 98 26.17 -12.77 19.18
CA GLU A 98 26.14 -13.51 20.45
C GLU A 98 26.46 -14.99 20.24
N LEU A 99 25.85 -15.64 19.25
CA LEU A 99 26.15 -17.02 18.89
C LEU A 99 27.63 -17.22 18.54
N GLY A 100 28.21 -16.30 17.76
CA GLY A 100 29.64 -16.29 17.45
C GLY A 100 30.51 -16.19 18.70
N ARG A 101 30.14 -15.32 19.66
CA ARG A 101 30.84 -15.21 20.95
C ARG A 101 30.76 -16.51 21.75
N CYS A 102 29.56 -17.09 21.89
CA CYS A 102 29.37 -18.35 22.61
C CYS A 102 30.18 -19.49 21.97
N ARG A 103 30.16 -19.60 20.64
CA ARG A 103 30.96 -20.61 19.91
C ARG A 103 32.45 -20.44 20.13
N ASN A 104 32.96 -19.21 20.12
CA ASN A 104 34.36 -18.93 20.41
C ASN A 104 34.75 -19.32 21.85
N ILE A 105 33.85 -19.13 22.81
CA ILE A 105 34.06 -19.53 24.19
C ILE A 105 34.09 -21.06 24.30
N LEU A 106 33.12 -21.76 23.71
CA LEU A 106 33.06 -23.22 23.69
C LEU A 106 34.33 -23.83 23.08
N ASN A 107 34.75 -23.36 21.91
CA ASN A 107 35.99 -23.83 21.26
C ASN A 107 37.22 -23.66 22.18
N LYS A 108 37.30 -22.56 22.95
CA LYS A 108 38.41 -22.36 23.90
C LYS A 108 38.40 -23.39 25.03
N TYR A 109 37.21 -23.78 25.52
CA TYR A 109 37.09 -24.80 26.54
C TYR A 109 37.39 -26.20 25.99
N GLU A 110 36.88 -26.53 24.79
CA GLU A 110 37.17 -27.79 24.11
C GLU A 110 38.67 -27.98 23.88
N ASN A 111 39.37 -26.94 23.40
CA ASN A 111 40.82 -27.00 23.20
C ASN A 111 41.58 -27.22 24.51
N ARG A 112 41.20 -26.53 25.59
CA ARG A 112 41.85 -26.72 26.90
C ARG A 112 41.65 -28.12 27.48
N LEU A 113 40.50 -28.75 27.21
CA LEU A 113 40.25 -30.14 27.62
C LEU A 113 41.04 -31.13 26.77
N ALA A 114 41.28 -30.84 25.49
CA ALA A 114 42.09 -31.68 24.61
C ALA A 114 43.59 -31.63 24.94
N ASP A 115 44.06 -30.53 25.54
CA ASP A 115 45.45 -30.34 25.97
C ASP A 115 45.76 -30.93 27.37
N GLN A 116 44.78 -31.52 28.06
CA GLN A 116 44.91 -32.17 29.38
C GLN A 116 44.96 -33.70 29.27
#